data_AF-A0A1K1LYQ3-F1
#
_entry.id   AF-A0A1K1LYQ3-F1
#
_cell.length_a   1.000
_cell.length_b   1.000
_cell.length_c   1.000
_cell.angle_alpha   90.00
_cell.angle_beta   90.00
_cell.angle_gamma   90.00
#
_symmetry.space_group_name_H-M   'P 1'
#
loop_
_entity.id
_entity.type
_entity.pdbx_description
1 polymer ?
#
loop_
_entity_poly.entity_id
_entity_poly.type
_entity_poly.pdbx_seq_one_letter_code
_entity_poly.pdbx_strand_id
1 'polypeptide(L)'
;MEIIIGRDQQTRQLCVIKDGNSRLYGQSNSVPMDVSRHHFSIQPAGAGKWIVKNLNERNVTFVNGLAIESKTISENDKIELGNSHYLFSWAALQEPKVETIDIKSLKRVWDEYQENDISIRNHQKTNGLWASIPLGFSMFGGIIAGVAPDIREVALVFTGIAFVTFLYGLYKRSQDNSTIELKENQDDFDRKWICPKCKHPLTCFRSYTILSQSDACPYCKTKYKK
;
A
#
# COMPACT_ATOMS: atom_id res chain seq x y z
N MET A 1 13.44 -29.19 -1.70
CA MET A 1 12.03 -28.80 -1.94
C MET A 1 11.53 -29.66 -3.09
N GLU A 2 10.66 -30.61 -2.80
CA GLU A 2 10.09 -31.54 -3.79
C GLU A 2 8.70 -31.03 -4.19
N ILE A 3 8.43 -30.96 -5.49
CA ILE A 3 7.14 -30.54 -6.04
C ILE A 3 6.51 -31.77 -6.68
N ILE A 4 5.28 -32.10 -6.30
CA ILE A 4 4.56 -33.24 -6.88
C ILE A 4 3.57 -32.73 -7.93
N ILE A 5 3.58 -33.35 -9.10
CA ILE A 5 2.72 -33.01 -10.23
C ILE A 5 1.80 -34.19 -10.53
N GLY A 6 0.54 -33.89 -10.81
CA GLY A 6 -0.41 -34.89 -11.26
C GLY A 6 -1.72 -34.27 -11.69
N ARG A 7 -2.79 -35.04 -11.59
CA ARG A 7 -4.14 -34.65 -12.01
C ARG A 7 -5.06 -34.46 -10.82
N ASP A 8 -5.88 -33.41 -10.85
CA ASP A 8 -6.95 -33.23 -9.88
C ASP A 8 -8.11 -34.23 -10.08
N GLN A 9 -8.70 -34.67 -8.97
CA GLN A 9 -9.77 -35.68 -8.99
C GLN A 9 -11.10 -35.12 -9.50
N GLN A 10 -11.42 -33.86 -9.20
CA GLN A 10 -12.73 -33.28 -9.50
C GLN A 10 -12.74 -32.58 -10.86
N THR A 11 -11.75 -31.73 -11.11
CA THR A 11 -11.71 -30.82 -12.26
C THR A 11 -10.93 -31.37 -13.45
N ARG A 12 -10.14 -32.44 -13.24
CA ARG A 12 -9.19 -32.99 -14.24
C ARG A 12 -8.24 -31.90 -14.78
N GLN A 13 -7.83 -30.98 -13.93
CA GLN A 13 -6.78 -29.99 -14.19
C GLN A 13 -5.42 -30.53 -13.72
N LEU A 14 -4.35 -29.87 -14.16
CA LEU A 14 -3.00 -30.18 -13.69
C LEU A 14 -2.88 -29.67 -12.25
N CYS A 15 -2.59 -30.57 -11.32
CA CYS A 15 -2.39 -30.27 -9.91
C CYS A 15 -0.90 -30.19 -9.60
N VAL A 16 -0.48 -29.07 -9.03
CA VAL A 16 0.89 -28.81 -8.57
C VAL A 16 0.86 -28.73 -7.04
N ILE A 17 1.54 -29.64 -6.37
CA ILE A 17 1.60 -29.73 -4.92
C ILE A 17 3.01 -29.34 -4.46
N LYS A 18 3.12 -28.27 -3.69
CA LYS A 18 4.37 -27.73 -3.14
C LYS A 18 4.17 -27.41 -1.67
N ASP A 19 4.99 -28.02 -0.80
CA ASP A 19 4.97 -27.79 0.66
C ASP A 19 3.57 -27.92 1.29
N GLY A 20 2.78 -28.91 0.83
CA GLY A 20 1.41 -29.15 1.31
C GLY A 20 0.33 -28.26 0.68
N ASN A 21 0.69 -27.22 -0.06
CA ASN A 21 -0.25 -26.39 -0.82
C ASN A 21 -0.45 -26.97 -2.22
N SER A 22 -1.70 -27.18 -2.62
CA SER A 22 -2.07 -27.61 -3.97
C SER A 22 -2.57 -26.44 -4.80
N ARG A 23 -2.14 -26.36 -6.06
CA ARG A 23 -2.57 -25.37 -7.04
C ARG A 23 -3.01 -26.07 -8.32
N LEU A 24 -4.14 -25.64 -8.87
CA LEU A 24 -4.64 -26.11 -10.16
C LEU A 24 -4.13 -25.21 -11.29
N TYR A 25 -3.75 -25.81 -12.41
CA TYR A 25 -3.26 -25.13 -13.60
C TYR A 25 -3.94 -25.67 -14.87
N GLY A 26 -4.26 -24.76 -15.79
CA GLY A 26 -4.94 -25.08 -17.07
C GLY A 26 -6.46 -25.02 -16.99
N GLN A 27 -7.14 -25.39 -18.08
CA GLN A 27 -8.61 -25.43 -18.15
C GLN A 27 -9.17 -26.73 -17.55
N SER A 28 -10.39 -26.71 -17.04
CA SER A 28 -11.08 -27.92 -16.57
C SER A 28 -11.16 -28.97 -17.68
N ASN A 29 -10.96 -30.25 -17.33
CA ASN A 29 -10.90 -31.39 -18.24
C ASN A 29 -9.74 -31.38 -19.25
N SER A 30 -8.72 -30.52 -19.08
CA SER A 30 -7.53 -30.50 -19.95
C SER A 30 -6.62 -31.71 -19.77
N VAL A 31 -6.61 -32.35 -18.59
CA VAL A 31 -5.71 -33.46 -18.28
C VAL A 31 -6.41 -34.83 -18.49
N PRO A 32 -5.82 -35.73 -19.29
CA PRO A 32 -6.30 -37.10 -19.51
C PRO A 32 -6.34 -37.98 -18.25
N MET A 33 -7.18 -39.02 -18.26
CA MET A 33 -7.43 -39.88 -17.08
C MET A 33 -6.28 -40.83 -16.74
N ASP A 34 -5.44 -41.16 -17.72
CA ASP A 34 -4.21 -41.92 -17.60
C ASP A 34 -3.08 -41.12 -16.93
N VAL A 35 -3.25 -39.81 -16.72
CA VAL A 35 -2.39 -39.05 -15.80
C VAL A 35 -2.84 -39.29 -14.36
N SER A 36 -1.91 -39.76 -13.53
CA SER A 36 -2.15 -40.10 -12.12
C SER A 36 -2.33 -38.86 -11.25
N ARG A 37 -2.97 -39.01 -10.09
CA ARG A 37 -3.14 -37.91 -9.10
C ARG A 37 -1.81 -37.41 -8.54
N HIS A 38 -0.88 -38.33 -8.32
CA HIS A 38 0.54 -38.06 -8.05
C HIS A 38 1.30 -38.82 -9.13
N HIS A 39 1.71 -38.14 -10.19
CA HIS A 39 2.25 -38.79 -11.38
C HIS A 39 3.78 -38.75 -11.38
N PHE A 40 4.38 -37.58 -11.17
CA PHE A 40 5.81 -37.43 -11.02
C PHE A 40 6.14 -36.40 -9.95
N SER A 41 7.35 -36.47 -9.39
CA SER A 41 7.93 -35.40 -8.60
C SER A 41 9.07 -34.72 -9.35
N ILE A 42 9.24 -33.43 -9.09
CA ILE A 42 10.31 -32.62 -9.64
C ILE A 42 10.98 -31.82 -8.52
N GLN A 43 12.31 -31.81 -8.53
CA GLN A 43 13.11 -31.09 -7.54
C GLN A 43 14.29 -30.38 -8.20
N PRO A 44 14.67 -29.18 -7.73
CA PRO A 44 15.83 -28.48 -8.27
C PRO A 44 17.13 -29.21 -7.89
N ALA A 45 17.98 -29.44 -8.88
CA ALA A 45 19.30 -30.08 -8.72
C ALA A 45 20.45 -29.05 -8.65
N GLY A 46 20.15 -27.76 -8.77
CA GLY A 46 21.12 -26.67 -8.89
C GLY A 46 21.48 -26.36 -10.35
N ALA A 47 22.08 -25.18 -10.59
CA ALA A 47 22.53 -24.73 -11.91
C ALA A 47 21.47 -24.79 -13.03
N GLY A 48 20.20 -24.50 -12.72
CA GLY A 48 19.09 -24.53 -13.69
C GLY A 48 18.64 -25.93 -14.13
N LYS A 49 19.12 -26.98 -13.44
CA LYS A 49 18.71 -28.37 -13.68
C LYS A 49 17.66 -28.82 -12.68
N TRP A 50 16.83 -29.76 -13.13
CA TRP A 50 15.75 -30.38 -12.36
C TRP A 50 15.89 -31.89 -12.39
N ILE A 51 15.67 -32.56 -11.27
CA ILE A 51 15.52 -34.02 -11.22
C ILE A 51 14.03 -34.32 -11.28
N VAL A 52 13.60 -35.05 -12.30
CA VAL A 52 12.23 -35.56 -12.46
C VAL A 52 12.23 -37.04 -12.11
N LYS A 53 11.32 -37.45 -11.24
CA LYS A 53 11.14 -38.84 -10.81
C LYS A 53 9.69 -39.26 -11.05
N ASN A 54 9.50 -40.37 -11.75
CA ASN A 54 8.19 -40.97 -11.92
C ASN A 54 7.72 -41.57 -10.59
N LEU A 55 6.48 -41.32 -10.20
CA LEU A 55 5.89 -41.81 -8.95
C LEU A 55 4.92 -42.98 -9.18
N ASN A 56 4.57 -43.28 -10.44
CA ASN A 56 3.61 -44.33 -10.76
C ASN A 56 4.16 -45.30 -11.82
N GLU A 57 4.34 -46.56 -11.44
CA GLU A 57 4.83 -47.60 -12.35
C GLU A 57 3.85 -47.94 -13.48
N ARG A 58 2.55 -47.74 -13.29
CA ARG A 58 1.52 -48.03 -14.31
C ARG A 58 1.39 -46.94 -15.35
N ASN A 59 1.64 -45.69 -14.95
CA ASN A 59 1.47 -44.52 -15.82
C ASN A 59 2.81 -43.81 -15.93
N VAL A 60 3.50 -44.05 -17.04
CA VAL A 60 4.90 -43.65 -17.24
C VAL A 60 5.02 -42.15 -17.53
N THR A 61 6.10 -41.55 -17.03
CA THR A 61 6.54 -40.21 -17.41
C THR A 61 7.61 -40.31 -18.50
N PHE A 62 7.47 -39.52 -19.56
CA PHE A 62 8.43 -39.46 -20.66
C PHE A 62 9.17 -38.11 -20.66
N VAL A 63 10.46 -38.14 -20.96
CA VAL A 63 11.28 -36.95 -21.20
C VAL A 63 11.89 -37.04 -22.59
N ASN A 64 11.53 -36.08 -23.45
CA ASN A 64 11.90 -36.08 -24.88
C ASN A 64 11.59 -37.42 -25.57
N GLY A 65 10.43 -38.00 -25.28
CA GLY A 65 9.95 -39.27 -25.84
C GLY A 65 10.51 -40.55 -25.18
N LEU A 66 11.40 -40.44 -24.18
CA LEU A 66 11.96 -41.60 -23.48
C LEU A 66 11.30 -41.77 -22.11
N ALA A 67 10.82 -42.98 -21.82
CA ALA A 67 10.31 -43.38 -20.51
C ALA A 67 11.41 -43.28 -19.45
N ILE A 68 11.09 -42.72 -18.28
CA ILE A 68 12.05 -42.55 -17.18
C ILE A 68 11.49 -43.04 -15.85
N GLU A 69 12.38 -43.56 -15.00
CA GLU A 69 12.14 -43.68 -13.56
C GLU A 69 12.63 -42.43 -12.83
N SER A 70 13.83 -41.96 -13.16
CA SER A 70 14.42 -40.72 -12.66
C SER A 70 15.40 -40.17 -13.71
N LYS A 71 15.35 -38.87 -13.99
CA LYS A 71 16.26 -38.20 -14.94
C LYS A 71 16.52 -36.76 -14.54
N THR A 72 17.77 -36.31 -14.72
CA THR A 72 18.12 -34.88 -14.62
C THR A 72 17.90 -34.20 -15.96
N ILE A 73 17.16 -33.10 -15.96
CA ILE A 73 16.69 -32.38 -17.14
C ILE A 73 16.86 -30.85 -16.96
N SER A 74 16.58 -30.10 -18.01
CA SER A 74 16.52 -28.65 -18.06
C SER A 74 15.13 -28.16 -18.45
N GLU A 75 14.85 -26.85 -18.30
CA GLU A 75 13.56 -26.26 -18.72
C GLU A 75 13.30 -26.32 -20.23
N ASN A 76 14.32 -26.63 -21.04
CA ASN A 76 14.19 -26.82 -22.48
C ASN A 76 13.69 -28.23 -22.86
N ASP A 77 13.75 -29.18 -21.92
CA ASP A 77 13.31 -30.55 -22.16
C ASP A 77 11.78 -30.65 -22.09
N LYS A 78 11.22 -31.51 -22.94
CA LYS A 78 9.79 -31.81 -22.97
C LYS A 78 9.48 -32.94 -22.01
N ILE A 79 8.52 -32.72 -21.12
CA ILE A 79 8.00 -33.75 -20.22
C ILE A 79 6.59 -34.10 -20.66
N GLU A 80 6.31 -35.37 -20.86
CA GLU A 80 5.02 -35.90 -21.29
C GLU A 80 4.50 -36.93 -20.28
N LEU A 81 3.20 -36.90 -20.00
CA LEU A 81 2.58 -37.66 -18.92
C LEU A 81 1.59 -38.68 -19.47
N GLY A 82 1.70 -39.93 -19.00
CA GLY A 82 0.79 -41.01 -19.36
C GLY A 82 0.92 -41.46 -20.83
N ASN A 83 0.04 -42.39 -21.21
CA ASN A 83 0.02 -42.97 -22.56
C ASN A 83 -0.54 -41.99 -23.62
N SER A 84 -1.29 -40.99 -23.18
CA SER A 84 -1.81 -39.90 -24.00
C SER A 84 -0.75 -38.85 -24.33
N HIS A 85 0.48 -38.97 -23.81
CA HIS A 85 1.57 -38.03 -24.01
C HIS A 85 1.17 -36.58 -23.71
N TYR A 86 0.46 -36.37 -22.59
CA TYR A 86 0.05 -35.02 -22.19
C TYR A 86 1.28 -34.16 -21.89
N LEU A 87 1.47 -33.07 -22.65
CA LEU A 87 2.63 -32.20 -22.53
C LEU A 87 2.54 -31.32 -21.28
N PHE A 88 3.52 -31.45 -20.38
CA PHE A 88 3.66 -30.60 -19.22
C PHE A 88 4.15 -29.20 -19.60
N SER A 89 3.56 -28.18 -18.98
CA SER A 89 3.95 -26.79 -19.17
C SER A 89 4.77 -26.29 -17.98
N TRP A 90 5.99 -25.84 -18.23
CA TRP A 90 6.86 -25.21 -17.22
C TRP A 90 6.23 -23.97 -16.56
N ALA A 91 5.29 -23.29 -17.24
CA ALA A 91 4.52 -22.19 -16.65
C ALA A 91 3.64 -22.63 -15.47
N ALA A 92 3.34 -23.93 -15.32
CA ALA A 92 2.65 -24.45 -14.15
C ALA A 92 3.47 -24.28 -12.85
N LEU A 93 4.79 -24.37 -12.94
CA LEU A 93 5.73 -24.17 -11.83
C LEU A 93 5.99 -22.69 -11.51
N GLN A 94 5.72 -21.80 -12.47
CA GLN A 94 5.86 -20.37 -12.23
C GLN A 94 4.75 -19.92 -11.27
N GLU A 95 5.16 -19.26 -10.18
CA GLU A 95 4.20 -18.61 -9.28
C GLU A 95 3.44 -17.54 -10.07
N PRO A 96 2.11 -17.45 -9.90
CA PRO A 96 1.34 -16.44 -10.61
C PRO A 96 1.88 -15.07 -10.23
N LYS A 97 2.24 -14.24 -11.23
CA LYS A 97 2.59 -12.84 -10.99
C LYS A 97 1.38 -12.17 -10.35
N VAL A 98 1.41 -11.98 -9.03
CA VAL A 98 0.41 -11.17 -8.34
C VAL A 98 0.67 -9.74 -8.78
N GLU A 99 -0.28 -9.15 -9.50
CA GLU A 99 -0.24 -7.72 -9.81
C GLU A 99 -0.17 -6.95 -8.49
N THR A 100 0.90 -6.17 -8.32
CA THR A 100 1.09 -5.32 -7.15
C THR A 100 0.91 -3.87 -7.56
N ILE A 101 0.24 -3.08 -6.71
CA ILE A 101 0.02 -1.65 -6.94
C ILE A 101 1.06 -0.86 -6.15
N ASP A 102 1.78 0.04 -6.82
CA ASP A 102 2.69 0.98 -6.15
C ASP A 102 1.89 2.06 -5.39
N ILE A 103 2.13 2.18 -4.09
CA ILE A 103 1.47 3.16 -3.21
C ILE A 103 2.33 4.40 -2.92
N LYS A 104 3.54 4.53 -3.48
CA LYS A 104 4.43 5.68 -3.22
C LYS A 104 3.82 7.02 -3.63
N SER A 105 2.99 7.02 -4.67
CA SER A 105 2.27 8.23 -5.10
C SER A 105 1.34 8.77 -4.01
N LEU A 106 0.73 7.88 -3.21
CA LEU A 106 -0.15 8.26 -2.10
C LEU A 106 0.65 8.88 -0.94
N LYS A 107 1.92 8.50 -0.75
CA LYS A 107 2.78 9.13 0.26
C LYS A 107 2.91 10.63 0.01
N ARG A 108 3.15 11.02 -1.25
CA ARG A 108 3.25 12.44 -1.63
C ARG A 108 1.96 13.20 -1.33
N VAL A 109 0.80 12.62 -1.64
CA VAL A 109 -0.51 13.22 -1.35
C VAL A 109 -0.70 13.43 0.15
N TRP A 110 -0.28 12.45 0.96
CA TRP A 110 -0.33 12.54 2.42
C TRP A 110 0.58 13.63 2.97
N ASP A 111 1.84 13.67 2.52
CA ASP A 111 2.84 14.63 2.99
C ASP A 111 2.41 16.07 2.64
N GLU A 112 1.90 16.30 1.43
CA GLU A 112 1.37 17.59 0.96
C GLU A 112 0.17 18.06 1.82
N TYR A 113 -0.75 17.16 2.15
CA TYR A 113 -1.88 17.48 3.02
C TYR A 113 -1.43 17.87 4.44
N GLN A 114 -0.46 17.14 5.01
CA GLN A 114 0.08 17.43 6.34
C GLN A 114 0.81 18.77 6.39
N GLU A 115 1.62 19.07 5.38
CA GLU A 115 2.33 20.35 5.29
C GLU A 115 1.35 21.53 5.23
N ASN A 116 0.29 21.42 4.44
CA ASN A 116 -0.77 22.43 4.35
C ASN A 116 -1.56 22.57 5.66
N ASP A 117 -1.93 21.48 6.34
CA ASP A 117 -2.64 21.55 7.62
C ASP A 117 -1.77 22.24 8.70
N ILE A 118 -0.48 21.93 8.75
CA ILE A 118 0.47 22.54 9.68
C ILE A 118 0.63 24.04 9.39
N SER A 119 0.76 24.44 8.12
CA SER A 119 0.92 25.84 7.74
C SER A 119 -0.32 26.67 8.13
N ILE A 120 -1.52 26.19 7.79
CA ILE A 120 -2.80 26.84 8.15
C ILE A 120 -2.94 26.99 9.67
N ARG A 121 -2.63 25.93 10.44
CA ARG A 121 -2.68 25.99 11.91
C ARG A 121 -1.65 26.94 12.49
N ASN A 122 -0.46 27.03 11.90
CA ASN A 122 0.55 28.00 12.32
C ASN A 122 0.07 29.43 12.03
N HIS A 123 -0.58 29.68 10.89
CA HIS A 123 -1.23 30.97 10.62
C HIS A 123 -2.27 31.31 11.70
N GLN A 124 -3.16 30.37 12.07
CA GLN A 124 -4.13 30.57 13.16
C GLN A 124 -3.47 30.90 14.51
N LYS A 125 -2.41 30.18 14.88
CA LYS A 125 -1.66 30.45 16.12
C LYS A 125 -1.05 31.86 16.10
N THR A 126 -0.41 32.25 15.00
CA THR A 126 0.17 33.60 14.89
C THR A 126 -0.92 34.66 14.93
N ASN A 127 -2.07 34.46 14.29
CA ASN A 127 -3.21 35.37 14.35
C ASN A 127 -3.75 35.50 15.77
N GLY A 128 -3.85 34.38 16.51
CA GLY A 128 -4.22 34.39 17.93
C GLY A 128 -3.24 35.15 18.81
N LEU A 129 -1.92 35.03 18.55
CA LEU A 129 -0.90 35.81 19.24
C LEU A 129 -1.02 37.32 18.94
N TRP A 130 -1.29 37.70 17.69
CA TRP A 130 -1.52 39.11 17.34
C TRP A 130 -2.73 39.69 18.07
N ALA A 131 -3.77 38.89 18.31
CA ALA A 131 -4.94 39.30 19.08
C ALA A 131 -4.67 39.48 20.59
N SER A 132 -3.63 38.88 21.17
CA SER A 132 -3.31 38.97 22.59
C SER A 132 -2.37 40.14 22.95
N ILE A 133 -1.61 40.67 21.98
CA ILE A 133 -0.67 41.78 22.17
C ILE A 133 -1.33 43.04 22.78
N PRO A 134 -2.51 43.51 22.30
CA PRO A 134 -3.14 44.71 22.85
C PRO A 134 -3.52 44.58 24.32
N LEU A 135 -3.95 43.37 24.74
CA LEU A 135 -4.30 43.08 26.13
C LEU A 135 -3.07 43.21 27.04
N GLY A 136 -1.93 42.70 26.59
CA GLY A 136 -0.66 42.84 27.29
C GLY A 136 -0.25 44.31 27.48
N PHE A 137 -0.24 45.09 26.40
CA PHE A 137 0.12 46.52 26.49
C PHE A 137 -0.86 47.34 27.34
N SER A 138 -2.15 47.03 27.27
CA SER A 138 -3.17 47.69 28.11
C SER A 138 -2.99 47.35 29.60
N MET A 139 -2.66 46.09 29.92
CA MET A 139 -2.41 45.65 31.29
C MET A 139 -1.15 46.33 31.88
N PHE A 140 -0.05 46.38 31.13
CA PHE A 140 1.16 47.08 31.57
C PHE A 140 0.94 48.59 31.73
N GLY A 141 0.22 49.23 30.80
CA GLY A 141 -0.13 50.65 30.90
C GLY A 141 -0.97 50.97 32.15
N GLY A 142 -1.96 50.13 32.46
CA GLY A 142 -2.81 50.29 33.65
C GLY A 142 -2.06 50.12 34.98
N ILE A 143 -1.13 49.15 35.06
CA ILE A 143 -0.29 48.96 36.25
C ILE A 143 0.61 50.17 36.49
N ILE A 144 1.26 50.69 35.44
CA ILE A 144 2.13 51.87 35.53
C ILE A 144 1.34 53.10 36.03
N ALA A 145 0.15 53.32 35.49
CA ALA A 145 -0.72 54.43 35.90
C ALA A 145 -1.18 54.34 37.37
N GLY A 146 -1.32 53.14 37.93
CA GLY A 146 -1.75 52.92 39.32
C GLY A 146 -0.63 53.00 40.36
N VAL A 147 0.60 52.59 40.01
CA VAL A 147 1.73 52.48 40.96
C VAL A 147 2.57 53.75 41.01
N ALA A 148 2.74 54.45 39.89
CA ALA A 148 3.59 55.63 39.79
C ALA A 148 2.89 56.72 38.95
N PRO A 149 2.07 57.58 39.59
CA PRO A 149 1.30 58.61 38.86
C PRO A 149 2.19 59.66 38.19
N ASP A 150 3.44 59.84 38.63
CA ASP A 150 4.40 60.81 38.08
C ASP A 150 4.86 60.49 36.66
N ILE A 151 4.68 59.24 36.20
CA ILE A 151 5.06 58.78 34.85
C ILE A 151 3.84 58.49 33.97
N ARG A 152 2.71 59.17 34.22
CA ARG A 152 1.45 58.99 33.50
C ARG A 152 1.55 59.17 31.98
N GLU A 153 2.46 60.02 31.50
CA GLU A 153 2.74 60.20 30.07
C GLU A 153 3.21 58.89 29.40
N VAL A 154 3.98 58.08 30.12
CA VAL A 154 4.45 56.77 29.62
C VAL A 154 3.28 55.79 29.47
N ALA A 155 2.31 55.81 30.40
CA ALA A 155 1.12 54.97 30.33
C ALA A 155 0.22 55.32 29.12
N LEU A 156 0.14 56.61 28.76
CA LEU A 156 -0.59 57.05 27.56
C LEU A 156 0.04 56.54 26.27
N VAL A 157 1.38 56.53 26.19
CA VAL A 157 2.12 55.96 25.04
C VAL A 157 1.84 54.46 24.89
N PHE A 158 1.89 53.68 25.97
CA PHE A 158 1.57 52.24 25.93
C PHE A 158 0.11 51.98 25.51
N THR A 159 -0.83 52.79 25.98
CA THR A 159 -2.24 52.68 25.61
C THR A 159 -2.44 53.01 24.12
N GLY A 160 -1.72 54.00 23.58
CA GLY A 160 -1.72 54.31 22.15
C GLY A 160 -1.19 53.15 21.30
N ILE A 161 -0.07 52.53 21.70
CA ILE A 161 0.49 51.34 21.02
C ILE A 161 -0.48 50.16 21.08
N ALA A 162 -1.15 49.96 22.21
CA ALA A 162 -2.19 48.93 22.36
C ALA A 162 -3.33 49.14 21.36
N PHE A 163 -3.79 50.39 21.19
CA PHE A 163 -4.87 50.71 20.26
C PHE A 163 -4.48 50.47 18.80
N VAL A 164 -3.27 50.88 18.39
CA VAL A 164 -2.77 50.64 17.03
C VAL A 164 -2.63 49.15 16.73
N THR A 165 -2.04 48.38 17.66
CA THR A 165 -1.89 46.92 17.51
C THR A 165 -3.24 46.20 17.53
N PHE A 166 -4.24 46.72 18.26
CA PHE A 166 -5.61 46.21 18.27
C PHE A 166 -6.30 46.38 16.92
N LEU A 167 -6.23 47.58 16.32
CA LEU A 167 -6.79 47.82 14.99
C LEU A 167 -6.14 46.93 13.92
N TYR A 168 -4.82 46.74 14.00
CA TYR A 168 -4.10 45.80 13.12
C TYR A 168 -4.55 44.35 13.33
N GLY A 169 -4.74 43.91 14.58
CA GLY A 169 -5.24 42.58 14.91
C GLY A 169 -6.66 42.34 14.39
N LEU A 170 -7.56 43.34 14.48
CA LEU A 170 -8.91 43.26 13.92
C LEU A 170 -8.90 43.14 12.40
N TYR A 171 -8.06 43.93 11.72
CA TYR A 171 -7.89 43.83 10.27
C TYR A 171 -7.42 42.44 9.86
N LYS A 172 -6.38 41.90 10.52
CA LYS A 172 -5.85 40.57 10.23
C LYS A 172 -6.89 39.47 10.48
N ARG A 173 -7.67 39.57 11.56
CA ARG A 173 -8.75 38.63 11.89
C ARG A 173 -9.88 38.68 10.87
N SER A 174 -10.21 39.85 10.33
CA SER A 174 -11.24 39.99 9.30
C SER A 174 -10.85 39.36 7.97
N GLN A 175 -9.56 39.21 7.69
CA GLN A 175 -9.04 38.54 6.49
C GLN A 175 -8.76 37.04 6.72
N ASP A 176 -9.03 36.52 7.91
CA ASP A 176 -8.69 35.14 8.25
C ASP A 176 -9.65 34.15 7.59
N ASN A 177 -9.21 33.58 6.46
CA ASN A 177 -9.92 32.53 5.72
C ASN A 177 -9.45 31.11 6.09
N SER A 178 -8.65 30.96 7.14
CA SER A 178 -7.99 29.69 7.48
C SER A 178 -8.95 28.52 7.70
N THR A 179 -10.19 28.77 8.14
CA THR A 179 -11.21 27.72 8.32
C THR A 179 -11.73 27.19 6.98
N ILE A 180 -11.83 28.06 5.97
CA ILE A 180 -12.21 27.69 4.60
C ILE A 180 -11.06 26.93 3.96
N GLU A 181 -9.84 27.44 4.08
CA GLU A 181 -8.63 26.78 3.56
C GLU A 181 -8.44 25.37 4.16
N LEU A 182 -8.73 25.20 5.45
CA LEU A 182 -8.68 23.90 6.11
C LEU A 182 -9.68 22.92 5.50
N LYS A 183 -10.91 23.39 5.22
CA LYS A 183 -11.95 22.58 4.60
C LYS A 183 -11.60 22.23 3.16
N GLU A 184 -11.11 23.19 2.39
CA GLU A 184 -10.65 22.97 1.02
C GLU A 184 -9.51 21.96 0.97
N ASN A 185 -8.51 22.08 1.85
CA ASN A 185 -7.40 21.12 1.96
C ASN A 185 -7.90 19.70 2.29
N GLN A 186 -8.92 19.58 3.16
CA GLN A 186 -9.56 18.31 3.47
C GLN A 186 -10.31 17.72 2.26
N ASP A 187 -11.10 18.53 1.56
CA ASP A 187 -11.84 18.11 0.38
C ASP A 187 -10.88 17.69 -0.76
N ASP A 188 -9.77 18.41 -0.92
CA ASP A 188 -8.72 18.09 -1.90
C ASP A 188 -8.00 16.78 -1.57
N PHE A 189 -7.75 16.54 -0.27
CA PHE A 189 -7.21 15.27 0.20
C PHE A 189 -8.18 14.13 -0.09
N ASP A 190 -9.45 14.24 0.29
CA ASP A 190 -10.45 13.18 0.09
C ASP A 190 -10.64 12.83 -1.39
N ARG A 191 -10.49 13.80 -2.31
CA ARG A 191 -10.49 13.57 -3.76
C ARG A 191 -9.27 12.81 -4.27
N LYS A 192 -8.08 13.14 -3.75
CA LYS A 192 -6.79 12.56 -4.18
C LYS A 192 -6.51 11.22 -3.48
N TRP A 193 -7.12 10.97 -2.32
CA TRP A 193 -6.91 9.80 -1.47
C TRP A 193 -7.75 8.59 -1.90
N ILE A 194 -7.46 8.10 -3.10
CA ILE A 194 -8.18 6.99 -3.75
C ILE A 194 -7.24 5.85 -4.14
N CYS A 195 -7.78 4.62 -4.21
CA CYS A 195 -7.00 3.48 -4.68
C CYS A 195 -6.67 3.61 -6.19
N PRO A 196 -5.40 3.44 -6.61
CA PRO A 196 -5.02 3.55 -8.02
C PRO A 196 -5.70 2.53 -8.95
N LYS A 197 -6.07 1.36 -8.43
CA LYS A 197 -6.69 0.28 -9.24
C LYS A 197 -8.20 0.36 -9.28
N CYS A 198 -8.87 0.40 -8.12
CA CYS A 198 -10.34 0.37 -8.07
C CYS A 198 -10.99 1.75 -7.94
N LYS A 199 -10.21 2.83 -7.80
CA LYS A 199 -10.68 4.21 -7.63
C LYS A 199 -11.63 4.44 -6.44
N HIS A 200 -11.77 3.46 -5.55
CA HIS A 200 -12.53 3.64 -4.31
C HIS A 200 -11.76 4.55 -3.34
N PRO A 201 -12.47 5.44 -2.61
CA PRO A 201 -11.89 6.24 -1.55
C PRO A 201 -11.28 5.38 -0.45
N LEU A 202 -10.09 5.75 0.03
CA LEU A 202 -9.38 5.02 1.08
C LEU A 202 -9.72 5.56 2.48
N THR A 203 -11.00 5.84 2.75
CA THR A 203 -11.48 6.46 4.01
C THR A 203 -11.20 5.63 5.26
N CYS A 204 -11.08 4.30 5.11
CA CYS A 204 -10.70 3.40 6.20
C CYS A 204 -9.26 3.62 6.69
N PHE A 205 -8.38 4.11 5.82
CA PHE A 205 -6.99 4.42 6.15
C PHE A 205 -6.78 5.93 6.17
N ARG A 206 -6.90 6.52 7.36
CA ARG A 206 -6.73 7.97 7.54
C ARG A 206 -5.28 8.46 7.49
N SER A 207 -4.30 7.57 7.35
CA SER A 207 -2.88 7.96 7.22
C SER A 207 -2.10 7.00 6.35
N TYR A 208 -1.02 7.51 5.75
CA TYR A 208 -0.10 6.69 4.96
C TYR A 208 0.57 5.60 5.81
N THR A 209 0.88 5.87 7.07
CA THR A 209 1.50 4.89 7.97
C THR A 209 0.62 3.65 8.14
N ILE A 210 -0.68 3.83 8.38
CA ILE A 210 -1.63 2.71 8.52
C ILE A 210 -1.80 1.99 7.17
N LEU A 211 -1.88 2.73 6.07
CA LEU A 211 -1.96 2.15 4.73
C LEU A 211 -0.74 1.26 4.44
N SER A 212 0.48 1.71 4.80
CA SER A 212 1.72 0.97 4.56
C SER A 212 1.85 -0.31 5.41
N GLN A 213 1.15 -0.38 6.55
CA GLN A 213 1.07 -1.59 7.37
C GLN A 213 0.15 -2.64 6.75
N SER A 214 -0.88 -2.22 6.02
CA SER A 214 -1.77 -3.13 5.30
C SER A 214 -1.08 -3.74 4.07
N ASP A 215 -1.34 -5.02 3.81
CA ASP A 215 -0.74 -5.73 2.67
C ASP A 215 -1.60 -5.68 1.40
N ALA A 216 -2.88 -5.32 1.51
CA ALA A 216 -3.81 -5.28 0.38
C ALA A 216 -4.93 -4.26 0.56
N CYS A 217 -5.54 -3.88 -0.56
CA CYS A 217 -6.72 -3.00 -0.55
C CYS A 217 -7.97 -3.70 0.01
N PRO A 218 -8.75 -3.06 0.90
CA PRO A 218 -9.95 -3.65 1.49
C PRO A 218 -11.06 -3.91 0.45
N TYR A 219 -11.12 -3.09 -0.60
CA TYR A 219 -12.13 -3.21 -1.65
C TYR A 219 -11.72 -4.18 -2.76
N CYS A 220 -10.54 -3.98 -3.36
CA CYS A 220 -10.10 -4.76 -4.52
C CYS A 220 -9.17 -5.94 -4.21
N LYS A 221 -8.78 -6.11 -2.94
CA LYS A 221 -7.89 -7.18 -2.43
C LYS A 221 -6.55 -7.29 -3.15
N THR A 222 -6.19 -6.29 -3.96
CA THR A 222 -4.92 -6.28 -4.68
C THR A 222 -3.81 -5.91 -3.71
N LYS A 223 -2.67 -6.63 -3.81
CA LYS A 223 -1.54 -6.44 -2.92
C LYS A 223 -0.82 -5.13 -3.21
N TYR A 224 -0.34 -4.48 -2.16
CA TYR A 224 0.45 -3.27 -2.29
C TYR A 224 1.93 -3.58 -2.47
N LYS A 225 2.60 -2.78 -3.30
CA LYS A 225 4.05 -2.70 -3.41
C LYS A 225 4.50 -1.48 -2.61
N LYS A 226 5.27 -1.73 -1.54
CA LYS A 226 5.78 -0.72 -0.62
C LYS A 226 7.06 -0.07 -1.18
#